data_AF-A0A961XNQ2-F1
#
_entry.id   AF-A0A961XNQ2-F1
#
_cell.length_a   1.000
_cell.length_b   1.000
_cell.length_c   1.000
_cell.angle_alpha   90.00
_cell.angle_beta   90.00
_cell.angle_gamma   90.00
#
_symmetry.space_group_name_H-M   'P 1'
#
loop_
_entity.id
_entity.type
_entity.pdbx_description
1 polymer ?
#
loop_
_entity_poly.entity_id
_entity_poly.type
_entity_poly.pdbx_seq_one_letter_code
_entity_poly.pdbx_strand_id
1 'polypeptide(L)'
;MENLGFFGVVLAIIARLWPVWIGLGLVYGLVWAYKPRLGLFGQLFNGWIGTVGVSICLFWVFAAMFADIIAPFGAREQIAIMKNAVPGNVEAESAMAFLLGGDHLARDVFSRVMYGCRVVLLIAPAATMIAFIVGITLGLPAGYFGGKIDSVLSFLANLVLAFPVIL
;
A
#
# COMPACT_ATOMS: atom_id res chain seq x y z
N MET A 1 -30.81 10.59 -4.28
CA MET A 1 -29.41 10.21 -4.01
C MET A 1 -29.07 10.81 -2.66
N GLU A 2 -29.14 10.01 -1.60
CA GLU A 2 -28.63 10.45 -0.30
C GLU A 2 -27.10 10.46 -0.41
N ASN A 3 -26.50 11.61 -0.17
CA ASN A 3 -25.05 11.75 -0.17
C ASN A 3 -24.59 11.83 1.28
N LEU A 4 -23.58 11.05 1.63
CA LEU A 4 -22.87 11.25 2.89
C LEU A 4 -22.13 12.59 2.82
N GLY A 5 -22.28 13.42 3.84
CA GLY A 5 -21.41 14.58 4.02
C GLY A 5 -19.95 14.14 4.20
N PHE A 6 -19.00 15.06 4.01
CA PHE A 6 -17.56 14.78 4.14
C PHE A 6 -17.20 14.01 5.42
N PHE A 7 -17.73 14.43 6.57
CA PHE A 7 -17.52 13.74 7.84
C PHE A 7 -18.11 12.32 7.86
N GLY A 8 -19.26 12.11 7.21
CA GLY A 8 -19.87 10.80 7.07
C GLY A 8 -19.01 9.86 6.23
N VAL A 9 -18.41 10.36 5.15
CA VAL A 9 -17.47 9.58 4.32
C VAL A 9 -16.23 9.18 5.10
N VAL A 10 -15.60 10.13 5.81
CA VAL A 10 -14.40 9.86 6.61
C VAL A 10 -14.71 8.85 7.72
N LEU A 11 -15.83 9.02 8.42
CA LEU A 11 -16.23 8.11 9.49
C LEU A 11 -16.55 6.72 8.95
N ALA A 12 -17.20 6.62 7.78
CA ALA A 12 -17.47 5.34 7.13
C ALA A 12 -16.19 4.63 6.68
N ILE A 13 -15.19 5.36 6.17
CA ILE A 13 -13.87 4.80 5.86
C ILE A 13 -13.21 4.25 7.12
N ILE A 14 -13.14 5.06 8.18
CA ILE A 14 -12.50 4.65 9.44
C ILE A 14 -13.21 3.45 10.06
N ALA A 15 -14.54 3.42 10.03
CA ALA A 15 -15.35 2.32 10.54
C ALA A 15 -15.14 1.04 9.73
N ARG A 16 -15.02 1.12 8.40
CA ARG A 16 -14.74 -0.05 7.54
C ARG A 16 -13.35 -0.64 7.77
N LEU A 17 -12.39 0.17 8.21
CA LEU A 17 -11.04 -0.27 8.56
C LEU A 17 -10.94 -0.99 9.92
N TRP A 18 -12.07 -1.32 10.57
CA TRP A 18 -12.09 -2.06 11.84
C TRP A 18 -11.21 -3.33 11.89
N PRO A 19 -11.11 -4.19 10.84
CA PRO A 19 -10.25 -5.37 10.90
C PRO A 19 -8.77 -5.00 10.97
N VAL A 20 -8.40 -3.88 10.32
CA VAL A 20 -7.03 -3.34 10.32
C VAL A 20 -6.68 -2.82 11.70
N TRP A 21 -7.58 -2.04 12.33
CA TRP A 21 -7.36 -1.52 13.68
C TRP A 21 -7.21 -2.64 14.70
N ILE A 22 -8.04 -3.69 14.61
CA ILE A 22 -7.91 -4.87 15.46
C ILE A 22 -6.58 -5.59 15.20
N GLY A 23 -6.20 -5.81 13.94
CA GLY A 23 -4.93 -6.44 13.58
C GLY A 23 -3.72 -5.68 14.14
N LEU A 24 -3.71 -4.36 14.00
CA LEU A 24 -2.67 -3.49 14.57
C LEU A 24 -2.66 -3.57 16.10
N GLY A 25 -3.82 -3.44 16.75
CA GLY A 25 -3.94 -3.53 18.20
C GLY A 25 -3.45 -4.86 18.76
N LEU A 26 -3.75 -5.97 18.07
CA LEU A 26 -3.26 -7.30 18.43
C LEU A 26 -1.74 -7.37 18.31
N VAL A 27 -1.16 -6.92 17.20
CA VAL A 27 0.31 -6.93 17.02
C VAL A 27 0.98 -6.08 18.08
N TYR A 28 0.53 -4.85 18.31
CA TYR A 28 1.11 -3.98 19.34
C TYR A 28 0.92 -4.54 20.76
N GLY A 29 -0.22 -5.17 21.04
CA GLY A 29 -0.46 -5.87 22.30
C GLY A 29 0.51 -7.03 22.52
N LEU A 30 0.75 -7.85 21.48
CA LEU A 30 1.75 -8.92 21.53
C LEU A 30 3.17 -8.37 21.69
N VAL A 31 3.53 -7.34 20.93
CA VAL A 31 4.85 -6.69 21.03
C VAL A 31 5.07 -6.15 22.44
N TRP A 32 4.06 -5.53 23.05
CA TRP A 32 4.15 -5.02 24.42
C TRP A 32 4.28 -6.16 25.45
N ALA A 33 3.48 -7.21 25.33
CA ALA A 33 3.50 -8.36 26.25
C ALA A 33 4.82 -9.16 26.17
N TYR A 34 5.37 -9.33 24.97
CA TYR A 34 6.58 -10.12 24.73
C TYR A 34 7.86 -9.27 24.57
N LYS A 35 7.78 -7.95 24.83
CA LYS A 35 8.89 -7.02 24.68
C LYS A 35 10.22 -7.51 25.31
N PRO A 36 10.24 -8.11 26.53
CA PRO A 36 11.48 -8.59 27.13
C PRO A 36 12.09 -9.82 26.44
N ARG A 37 11.29 -10.58 25.68
CA ARG A 37 11.70 -11.81 24.98
C ARG A 37 12.10 -11.58 23.52
N LEU A 38 11.76 -10.44 22.93
CA LEU A 38 11.93 -10.15 21.50
C LEU A 38 13.35 -9.66 21.12
N GLY A 39 14.26 -9.48 22.09
CA GLY A 39 15.67 -9.12 21.83
C GLY A 39 15.83 -7.89 20.92
N LEU A 40 16.54 -8.05 19.80
CA LEU A 40 16.77 -7.02 18.77
C LEU A 40 15.47 -6.46 18.17
N PHE A 41 14.45 -7.29 17.96
CA PHE A 41 13.15 -6.83 17.43
C PHE A 41 12.42 -5.91 18.41
N GLY A 42 12.58 -6.14 19.72
CA GLY A 42 12.02 -5.26 20.75
C GLY A 42 12.64 -3.86 20.77
N GLN A 43 13.84 -3.69 20.23
CA GLN A 43 14.52 -2.40 20.16
C GLN A 43 13.95 -1.48 19.06
N LEU A 44 13.41 -2.05 17.97
CA LEU A 44 12.74 -1.28 16.91
C LEU A 44 11.53 -0.49 17.44
N PHE A 45 10.85 -1.04 18.46
CA PHE A 45 9.69 -0.44 19.11
C PHE A 45 10.05 0.46 20.31
N ASN A 46 11.34 0.66 20.62
CA ASN A 46 11.75 1.64 21.63
C ASN A 46 11.78 3.07 21.10
N GLY A 47 11.98 3.25 19.79
CA GLY A 47 11.98 4.56 19.14
C GLY A 47 10.63 4.91 18.52
N TRP A 48 10.25 6.19 18.57
CA TRP A 48 9.04 6.68 17.91
C TRP A 48 9.09 6.49 16.39
N ILE A 49 10.26 6.69 15.77
CA ILE A 49 10.48 6.58 14.32
C ILE A 49 10.25 5.14 13.82
N GLY A 50 10.89 4.16 14.46
CA GLY A 50 10.77 2.75 14.09
C GLY A 50 9.34 2.24 14.26
N THR A 51 8.69 2.63 15.36
CA THR A 51 7.30 2.27 15.64
C THR A 51 6.36 2.80 14.55
N VAL A 52 6.49 4.07 14.15
CA VAL A 52 5.67 4.69 13.10
C VAL A 52 5.88 4.01 11.75
N GLY A 53 7.13 3.73 11.36
CA GLY A 53 7.43 3.04 10.10
C GLY A 53 6.79 1.64 10.04
N VAL A 54 6.93 0.87 11.12
CA VAL A 54 6.31 -0.45 11.23
C VAL A 54 4.78 -0.35 11.26
N SER A 55 4.20 0.67 11.91
CA SER A 55 2.75 0.92 11.89
C SER A 55 2.23 1.07 10.47
N ILE A 56 2.90 1.89 9.66
CA ILE A 56 2.48 2.19 8.28
C ILE A 56 2.56 0.91 7.43
N CYS A 57 3.65 0.15 7.52
CA CYS A 57 3.77 -1.11 6.77
C CYS A 57 2.70 -2.13 7.20
N LEU A 58 2.50 -2.32 8.51
CA LEU A 58 1.49 -3.25 9.03
C LEU A 58 0.08 -2.83 8.64
N PHE A 59 -0.23 -1.52 8.66
CA PHE A 59 -1.52 -1.00 8.23
C PHE A 59 -1.85 -1.47 6.82
N TRP A 60 -0.95 -1.29 5.86
CA TRP A 60 -1.17 -1.69 4.47
C TRP A 60 -1.22 -3.21 4.28
N VAL A 61 -0.42 -3.96 5.05
CA VAL A 61 -0.48 -5.44 5.05
C VAL A 61 -1.84 -5.94 5.51
N PHE A 62 -2.36 -5.41 6.62
CA PHE A 62 -3.69 -5.76 7.11
C PHE A 62 -4.81 -5.29 6.17
N ALA A 63 -4.69 -4.09 5.60
CA ALA A 63 -5.65 -3.58 4.62
C ALA A 63 -5.72 -4.49 3.39
N ALA A 64 -4.57 -4.99 2.90
CA ALA A 64 -4.53 -5.93 1.79
C ALA A 64 -5.11 -7.30 2.18
N MET A 65 -4.78 -7.84 3.36
CA MET A 65 -5.30 -9.13 3.80
C MET A 65 -6.83 -9.10 3.94
N PHE A 66 -7.36 -8.07 4.59
CA PHE A 66 -8.80 -7.90 4.82
C PHE A 66 -9.52 -7.12 3.72
N ALA A 67 -8.92 -6.94 2.54
CA ALA A 67 -9.52 -6.14 1.46
C ALA A 67 -10.94 -6.62 1.08
N ASP A 68 -11.20 -7.93 1.08
CA ASP A 68 -12.53 -8.48 0.78
C ASP A 68 -13.60 -8.12 1.83
N ILE A 69 -13.19 -7.77 3.05
CA ILE A 69 -14.10 -7.38 4.15
C ILE A 69 -14.25 -5.86 4.22
N ILE A 70 -13.18 -5.12 3.88
CA ILE A 70 -13.14 -3.66 3.95
C ILE A 70 -13.84 -3.02 2.73
N ALA A 71 -13.69 -3.63 1.56
CA ALA A 71 -14.22 -3.11 0.30
C ALA A 71 -15.75 -3.30 0.21
N PRO A 72 -16.52 -2.23 -0.04
CA PRO A 72 -17.97 -2.33 -0.24
C PRO A 72 -18.36 -3.02 -1.56
N PHE A 73 -17.51 -2.94 -2.58
CA PHE A 73 -17.80 -3.43 -3.93
C PHE A 73 -16.64 -4.26 -4.47
N GLY A 74 -16.90 -5.07 -5.49
CA GLY A 74 -15.82 -5.78 -6.20
C GLY A 74 -14.89 -4.81 -6.93
N ALA A 75 -13.57 -5.07 -6.92
CA ALA A 75 -12.58 -4.22 -7.59
C ALA A 75 -12.83 -3.95 -9.09
N ARG A 76 -13.58 -4.84 -9.75
CA ARG A 76 -13.92 -4.78 -11.18
C ARG A 76 -15.42 -4.59 -11.43
N GLU A 77 -16.21 -4.49 -10.38
CA GLU A 77 -17.65 -4.32 -10.48
C GLU A 77 -17.96 -2.93 -11.05
N GLN A 78 -18.91 -2.89 -11.99
CA GLN A 78 -19.27 -1.68 -12.72
C GLN A 78 -20.74 -1.39 -12.50
N ILE A 79 -21.02 -0.27 -11.85
CA ILE A 79 -22.38 0.20 -11.58
C ILE A 79 -22.60 1.40 -12.47
N ALA A 80 -23.25 1.21 -13.62
CA ALA A 80 -23.35 2.21 -14.68
C ALA A 80 -23.93 3.57 -14.22
N ILE A 81 -24.80 3.54 -13.20
CA ILE A 81 -25.44 4.72 -12.60
C ILE A 81 -24.42 5.59 -11.83
N MET A 82 -23.32 4.99 -11.37
CA MET A 82 -22.27 5.64 -10.56
C MET A 82 -21.05 6.11 -11.36
N LYS A 83 -21.22 6.34 -12.66
CA LYS A 83 -20.15 6.90 -13.50
C LYS A 83 -19.77 8.31 -13.02
N ASN A 84 -18.49 8.53 -12.71
CA ASN A 84 -17.98 9.79 -12.14
C ASN A 84 -18.77 10.25 -10.89
N ALA A 85 -19.27 9.30 -10.09
CA ALA A 85 -19.99 9.62 -8.88
C ALA A 85 -19.09 10.39 -7.91
N VAL A 86 -19.63 11.46 -7.32
CA VAL A 86 -18.93 12.21 -6.26
C VAL A 86 -18.73 11.33 -5.02
N PRO A 87 -17.69 11.60 -4.22
CA PRO A 87 -17.45 10.89 -2.97
C PRO A 87 -18.68 10.93 -2.05
N GLY A 88 -19.07 9.79 -1.50
CA GLY A 88 -20.20 9.66 -0.57
C GLY A 88 -21.56 9.39 -1.22
N ASN A 89 -21.62 9.20 -2.55
CA ASN A 89 -22.87 8.83 -3.22
C ASN A 89 -23.28 7.40 -2.84
N VAL A 90 -24.51 7.25 -2.34
CA VAL A 90 -25.07 5.96 -1.93
C VAL A 90 -25.77 5.30 -3.10
N GLU A 91 -25.38 4.07 -3.39
CA GLU A 91 -26.08 3.26 -4.38
C GLU A 91 -27.43 2.79 -3.82
N ALA A 92 -28.48 3.02 -4.60
CA ALA A 92 -29.85 2.73 -4.19
C ALA A 92 -30.14 1.23 -3.99
N GLU A 93 -29.41 0.35 -4.69
CA GLU A 93 -29.66 -1.09 -4.67
C GLU A 93 -28.89 -1.81 -3.55
N SER A 94 -27.59 -1.53 -3.38
CA SER A 94 -26.78 -2.12 -2.32
C SER A 94 -26.86 -1.39 -0.98
N ALA A 95 -27.45 -0.19 -0.95
CA ALA A 95 -27.39 0.76 0.16
C ALA A 95 -25.96 1.09 0.62
N MET A 96 -24.94 0.80 -0.19
CA MET A 96 -23.55 1.08 0.11
C MET A 96 -23.06 2.36 -0.57
N ALA A 97 -22.25 3.13 0.14
CA ALA A 97 -21.67 4.36 -0.38
C ALA A 97 -20.36 4.12 -1.15
N PHE A 98 -20.23 4.79 -2.30
CA PHE A 98 -18.98 5.01 -3.02
C PHE A 98 -18.13 6.02 -2.23
N LEU A 99 -17.33 5.52 -1.29
CA LEU A 99 -16.63 6.36 -0.29
C LEU A 99 -15.70 7.38 -0.95
N LEU A 100 -14.91 6.95 -1.92
CA LEU A 100 -13.99 7.82 -2.66
C LEU A 100 -14.55 8.23 -4.03
N GLY A 101 -15.81 7.91 -4.31
CA GLY A 101 -16.45 8.18 -5.60
C GLY A 101 -16.20 7.09 -6.65
N GLY A 102 -16.78 7.32 -7.81
CA GLY A 102 -16.72 6.41 -8.96
C GLY A 102 -15.75 6.92 -10.02
N ASP A 103 -15.00 6.00 -10.63
CA ASP A 103 -14.12 6.32 -11.78
C ASP A 103 -14.95 6.50 -13.08
N HIS A 104 -14.30 6.88 -14.19
CA HIS A 104 -14.89 7.02 -15.53
C HIS A 104 -15.53 5.71 -16.01
N LEU A 105 -15.02 4.57 -15.55
CA LEU A 105 -15.56 3.25 -15.84
C LEU A 105 -16.67 2.81 -14.87
N ALA A 106 -17.18 3.73 -14.05
CA ALA A 106 -18.24 3.51 -13.06
C ALA A 106 -17.89 2.42 -12.02
N ARG A 107 -16.62 2.40 -11.61
CA ARG A 107 -16.08 1.48 -10.58
C ARG A 107 -15.81 2.24 -9.31
N ASP A 108 -16.03 1.61 -8.15
CA ASP A 108 -15.72 2.22 -6.86
C ASP A 108 -14.19 2.38 -6.68
N VAL A 109 -13.76 3.62 -6.45
CA VAL A 109 -12.35 3.96 -6.27
C VAL A 109 -11.81 3.39 -4.95
N PHE A 110 -12.61 3.41 -3.88
CA PHE A 110 -12.17 2.93 -2.57
C PHE A 110 -11.84 1.43 -2.59
N SER A 111 -12.75 0.62 -3.13
CA SER A 111 -12.53 -0.81 -3.31
C SER A 111 -11.29 -1.09 -4.16
N ARG A 112 -11.07 -0.33 -5.23
CA ARG A 112 -9.87 -0.48 -6.07
C ARG A 112 -8.58 -0.17 -5.33
N VAL A 113 -8.57 0.81 -4.43
CA VAL A 113 -7.39 1.09 -3.59
C VAL A 113 -7.12 -0.10 -2.68
N MET A 114 -8.13 -0.60 -1.94
CA MET A 114 -7.95 -1.72 -1.01
C MET A 114 -7.49 -3.01 -1.70
N TYR A 115 -8.11 -3.36 -2.82
CA TYR A 115 -7.68 -4.52 -3.62
C TYR A 115 -6.32 -4.29 -4.30
N GLY A 116 -6.01 -3.05 -4.69
CA GLY A 116 -4.72 -2.67 -5.26
C GLY A 116 -3.56 -2.88 -4.28
N CYS A 117 -3.79 -2.75 -2.97
CA CYS A 117 -2.78 -3.01 -1.95
C CYS A 117 -2.20 -4.43 -2.05
N ARG A 118 -3.02 -5.45 -2.35
CA ARG A 118 -2.56 -6.85 -2.52
C ARG A 118 -1.53 -6.96 -3.64
N VAL A 119 -1.78 -6.28 -4.74
CA VAL A 119 -0.91 -6.29 -5.92
C VAL A 119 0.39 -5.54 -5.63
N VAL A 120 0.30 -4.35 -5.02
CA VAL A 120 1.49 -3.53 -4.71
C VAL A 120 2.41 -4.23 -3.71
N LEU A 121 1.85 -4.86 -2.66
CA LEU A 121 2.63 -5.58 -1.66
C LEU A 121 3.34 -6.83 -2.21
N LEU A 122 2.89 -7.37 -3.34
CA LEU A 122 3.57 -8.47 -4.01
C LEU A 122 4.62 -7.96 -5.00
N ILE A 123 4.26 -6.98 -5.83
CA ILE A 123 5.12 -6.52 -6.93
C ILE A 123 6.28 -5.66 -6.41
N ALA A 124 6.03 -4.72 -5.48
CA ALA A 124 7.06 -3.78 -5.06
C ALA A 124 8.26 -4.48 -4.38
N PRO A 125 8.07 -5.38 -3.39
CA PRO A 125 9.20 -6.08 -2.79
C PRO A 125 9.91 -7.02 -3.76
N ALA A 126 9.18 -7.68 -4.67
CA ALA A 126 9.76 -8.55 -5.68
C ALA A 126 10.65 -7.75 -6.65
N ALA A 127 10.17 -6.60 -7.13
CA ALA A 127 10.93 -5.70 -7.99
C ALA A 127 12.18 -5.17 -7.27
N THR A 128 12.06 -4.75 -6.00
CA THR A 128 13.21 -4.31 -5.19
C THR A 128 14.23 -5.42 -5.00
N MET A 129 13.78 -6.66 -4.76
CA MET A 129 14.69 -7.80 -4.59
C MET A 129 15.48 -8.08 -5.87
N ILE A 130 14.82 -8.07 -7.03
CA ILE A 130 15.49 -8.24 -8.32
C ILE A 130 16.47 -7.08 -8.57
N ALA A 131 16.04 -5.83 -8.34
CA ALA A 131 16.89 -4.67 -8.48
C ALA A 131 18.11 -4.73 -7.56
N PHE A 132 17.95 -5.23 -6.34
CA PHE A 132 19.04 -5.42 -5.39
C PHE A 132 20.02 -6.49 -5.85
N ILE A 133 19.54 -7.64 -6.33
CA ILE A 133 20.40 -8.71 -6.87
C ILE A 133 21.21 -8.16 -8.04
N VAL A 134 20.55 -7.56 -9.04
CA VAL A 134 21.22 -6.99 -10.21
C VAL A 134 22.19 -5.88 -9.81
N GLY A 135 21.76 -4.98 -8.91
CA GLY A 135 22.57 -3.87 -8.42
C GLY A 135 23.83 -4.32 -7.69
N ILE A 136 23.75 -5.36 -6.86
CA ILE A 136 24.92 -5.92 -6.17
C ILE A 136 25.83 -6.66 -7.14
N THR A 137 25.28 -7.50 -8.01
CA THR A 137 26.08 -8.28 -8.97
C THR A 137 26.86 -7.39 -9.93
N LEU A 138 26.30 -6.24 -10.32
CA LEU A 138 26.96 -5.28 -11.20
C LEU A 138 27.81 -4.28 -10.41
N GLY A 139 27.33 -3.79 -9.27
CA GLY A 139 27.98 -2.75 -8.47
C GLY A 139 29.24 -3.22 -7.74
N LEU A 140 29.24 -4.43 -7.17
CA LEU A 140 30.41 -4.94 -6.44
C LEU A 140 31.66 -5.09 -7.35
N PRO A 141 31.57 -5.71 -8.55
CA PRO A 141 32.72 -5.80 -9.45
C PRO A 141 33.20 -4.43 -9.93
N ALA A 142 32.29 -3.50 -10.26
CA ALA A 142 32.68 -2.14 -10.65
C ALA A 142 33.46 -1.43 -9.55
N GLY A 143 32.98 -1.50 -8.30
CA GLY A 143 33.65 -0.90 -7.15
C GLY A 143 34.96 -1.59 -6.75
N TYR A 144 35.08 -2.91 -6.95
CA TYR A 144 36.27 -3.67 -6.58
C TYR A 144 37.42 -3.55 -7.60
N PHE A 145 37.13 -3.74 -8.89
CA PHE A 145 38.16 -3.72 -9.94
C PHE A 145 38.51 -2.31 -10.40
N GLY A 146 37.57 -1.36 -10.29
CA GLY A 146 37.75 0.03 -10.71
C GLY A 146 38.07 0.19 -12.20
N GLY A 147 38.40 1.42 -12.61
CA GLY A 147 38.89 1.73 -13.96
C GLY A 147 37.81 1.63 -15.05
N LYS A 148 38.10 0.86 -16.11
CA LYS A 148 37.24 0.82 -17.32
C LYS A 148 35.88 0.17 -17.07
N ILE A 149 35.80 -0.84 -16.21
CA ILE A 149 34.54 -1.55 -15.91
C ILE A 149 33.58 -0.61 -15.18
N ASP A 150 34.08 0.13 -14.20
CA ASP A 150 33.32 1.14 -13.47
C ASP A 150 32.80 2.25 -14.40
N SER A 151 33.67 2.77 -15.27
CA SER A 151 33.28 3.82 -16.24
C SER A 151 32.16 3.36 -17.19
N VAL A 152 32.22 2.13 -17.70
CA VAL A 152 31.19 1.58 -18.59
C VAL A 152 29.88 1.35 -17.86
N LEU A 153 29.92 0.76 -16.65
CA LEU A 153 28.70 0.51 -15.87
C LEU A 153 28.02 1.80 -15.44
N SER A 154 28.79 2.77 -14.95
CA SER A 154 28.30 4.10 -14.57
C SER A 154 27.69 4.84 -15.77
N PHE A 155 28.29 4.72 -16.95
CA PHE A 155 27.71 5.28 -18.17
C PHE A 155 26.37 4.65 -18.54
N LEU A 156 26.26 3.31 -18.49
CA LEU A 156 25.00 2.62 -18.75
C LEU A 156 23.91 2.99 -17.74
N ALA A 157 24.24 3.06 -16.46
CA ALA A 157 23.30 3.49 -15.42
C ALA A 157 22.78 4.90 -15.67
N ASN A 158 23.68 5.84 -16.00
CA ASN A 158 23.31 7.21 -16.35
C ASN A 158 22.45 7.27 -17.61
N LEU A 159 22.72 6.43 -18.61
CA LEU A 159 21.91 6.35 -19.82
C LEU A 159 20.48 5.88 -19.53
N VAL A 160 20.31 4.87 -18.68
CA VAL A 160 18.99 4.41 -18.24
C VAL A 160 18.26 5.50 -17.45
N LEU A 161 18.94 6.17 -16.52
CA LEU A 161 18.36 7.25 -15.71
C LEU A 161 18.05 8.53 -16.51
N ALA A 162 18.71 8.73 -17.65
CA ALA A 162 18.45 9.87 -18.53
C ALA A 162 17.11 9.77 -19.27
N PHE A 163 16.57 8.56 -19.43
CA PHE A 163 15.25 8.37 -20.00
C PHE A 163 14.18 8.50 -18.92
N PRO A 164 13.18 9.38 -19.07
CA PRO A 164 12.08 9.46 -18.13
C PRO A 164 11.28 8.15 -18.16
N VAL A 165 11.11 7.53 -17.00
CA VAL A 165 10.29 6.34 -16.85
C VAL A 165 8.83 6.77 -16.94
N ILE A 166 8.19 6.56 -18.09
CA ILE A 166 6.75 6.76 -18.26
C ILE A 166 6.07 5.45 -17.88
N LEU A 167 5.44 5.42 -16.70
CA LEU A 167 4.60 4.32 -16.17
C LEU A 167 3.11 4.62 -16.38
#